data_AF-A0A2G2ZZP2-F1
#
_entry.id   AF-A0A2G2ZZP2-F1
#
_cell.length_a   1.000
_cell.length_b   1.000
_cell.length_c   1.000
_cell.angle_alpha   90.00
_cell.angle_beta   90.00
_cell.angle_gamma   90.00
#
_symmetry.space_group_name_H-M   'P 1'
#
loop_
_entity.id
_entity.type
_entity.pdbx_description
1 polymer ?
#
loop_
_entity_poly.entity_id
_entity_poly.type
_entity_poly.pdbx_seq_one_letter_code
_entity_poly.pdbx_strand_id
1 'polypeptide(L)' 'MSRSSQPSDLKKYMDKQLQIKLNANILVTKILCGFDQFMNLVIENTVEVNGNEKNEIGMVVI' A
#
# COMPACT_ATOMS: atom_id res chain seq x y z
N MET A 1 10.12 29.31 -3.91
CA MET A 1 10.03 28.39 -2.75
C MET A 1 9.48 27.08 -3.25
N SER A 2 10.34 26.11 -3.52
CA SER A 2 9.94 24.76 -3.95
C SER A 2 9.04 24.15 -2.87
N ARG A 3 7.78 23.83 -3.20
CA ARG A 3 6.98 22.96 -2.35
C ARG A 3 7.60 21.57 -2.47
N SER A 4 8.54 21.23 -1.59
CA SER A 4 9.00 19.86 -1.41
C SER A 4 7.77 19.00 -1.15
N SER A 5 7.46 18.13 -2.12
CA SER A 5 6.69 16.89 -2.01
C SER A 5 6.27 16.57 -0.58
N GLN A 6 5.00 16.84 -0.25
CA GLN A 6 4.50 16.49 1.07
C GLN A 6 3.82 15.12 0.95
N PRO A 7 4.43 14.02 1.43
CA PRO A 7 3.68 12.78 1.66
C PRO A 7 2.87 12.92 2.97
N SER A 8 2.22 14.07 3.16
CA SER A 8 1.42 14.37 4.37
C SER A 8 0.12 13.60 4.41
N ASP A 9 -0.38 13.16 3.25
CA ASP A 9 -1.65 12.44 3.19
C ASP A 9 -1.47 10.96 3.53
N LEU A 10 -0.39 10.28 3.09
CA LEU A 10 -0.17 8.87 3.44
C LEU A 10 0.02 8.64 4.93
N LYS A 11 0.65 9.60 5.63
CA LYS A 11 0.79 9.52 7.09
C LYS A 11 -0.57 9.40 7.81
N LYS A 12 -1.65 9.95 7.24
CA LYS A 12 -3.01 9.84 7.80
C LYS A 12 -3.60 8.43 7.66
N TYR A 13 -3.04 7.63 6.77
CA TYR A 13 -3.48 6.28 6.45
C TYR A 13 -2.61 5.19 7.08
N MET A 14 -1.55 5.58 7.81
CA MET A 14 -0.76 4.66 8.64
C MET A 14 -1.66 3.92 9.64
N ASP A 15 -1.37 2.64 9.88
CA ASP A 15 -2.10 1.75 10.79
C ASP A 15 -3.60 1.61 10.46
N LYS A 16 -4.00 1.98 9.23
CA LYS A 16 -5.35 1.76 8.71
C LYS A 16 -5.35 0.67 7.66
N GLN A 17 -6.44 -0.06 7.58
CA GLN A 17 -6.69 -1.00 6.50
C GLN A 17 -7.05 -0.20 5.23
N LEU A 18 -6.24 -0.38 4.19
CA LEU A 18 -6.40 0.27 2.89
C LEU A 18 -6.64 -0.77 1.82
N GLN A 19 -7.47 -0.41 0.84
CA GLN A 19 -7.53 -1.09 -0.43
C GLN A 19 -6.65 -0.34 -1.42
N ILE A 20 -5.61 -1.03 -1.90
CA ILE A 20 -4.58 -0.48 -2.77
C ILE A 20 -4.69 -1.18 -4.12
N LYS A 21 -4.97 -0.42 -5.16
CA LYS A 21 -4.97 -0.91 -6.53
C LYS A 21 -3.59 -0.67 -7.13
N LEU A 22 -2.91 -1.76 -7.47
CA LEU A 22 -1.61 -1.74 -8.12
C LEU A 22 -1.78 -1.83 -9.63
N ASN A 23 -0.66 -1.72 -10.33
CA ASN A 23 -0.60 -1.96 -11.76
C ASN A 23 -1.00 -3.41 -12.09
N ALA A 24 -1.31 -3.67 -13.36
CA ALA A 24 -1.78 -4.99 -13.84
C ALA A 24 -3.07 -5.50 -13.16
N ASN A 25 -3.93 -4.59 -12.70
CA ASN A 25 -5.22 -4.90 -12.07
C ASN A 25 -5.12 -5.74 -10.79
N ILE A 26 -3.97 -5.69 -10.12
CA ILE A 26 -3.77 -6.33 -8.83
C ILE A 26 -4.40 -5.46 -7.75
N LEU A 27 -5.13 -6.10 -6.83
CA LEU A 27 -5.76 -5.41 -5.71
C LEU A 27 -5.29 -6.04 -4.39
N VAL A 28 -4.79 -5.20 -3.50
CA VAL A 28 -4.29 -5.58 -2.17
C VAL A 28 -5.15 -4.90 -1.12
N THR A 29 -5.57 -5.62 -0.08
CA THR A 29 -6.39 -5.03 0.99
C THR A 29 -5.82 -5.31 2.38
N LYS A 30 -5.03 -4.37 2.93
CA LYS A 30 -4.32 -4.55 4.21
C LYS A 30 -3.82 -3.27 4.88
N ILE A 31 -3.19 -3.43 6.05
CA ILE A 31 -2.70 -2.35 6.90
C ILE A 31 -1.42 -1.74 6.31
N LEU A 32 -1.41 -0.42 6.16
CA LEU A 32 -0.21 0.34 5.81
C LEU A 32 0.67 0.54 7.06
N CYS A 33 1.83 -0.10 7.09
CA CYS A 33 2.77 -0.05 8.21
C CYS A 33 3.89 0.98 8.01
N GLY A 34 4.10 1.43 6.77
CA GLY A 34 5.17 2.38 6.45
C GLY A 34 5.12 2.84 5.00
N PHE A 35 5.76 3.98 4.74
CA PHE A 35 6.03 4.46 3.41
C PHE A 35 7.31 5.31 3.40
N ASP A 36 7.90 5.52 2.22
CA ASP A 36 9.04 6.42 2.05
C ASP A 36 8.74 7.61 1.13
N GLN A 37 9.73 8.48 0.92
CA GLN A 37 9.59 9.66 0.06
C GLN A 37 9.34 9.36 -1.42
N PHE A 38 9.61 8.12 -1.85
CA PHE A 38 9.36 7.63 -3.20
C PHE A 38 8.02 6.90 -3.31
N MET A 39 7.22 6.91 -2.23
CA MET A 39 5.91 6.26 -2.12
C MET A 39 5.95 4.73 -2.12
N ASN A 40 7.12 4.12 -1.86
CA ASN A 40 7.15 2.68 -1.63
C ASN A 40 6.34 2.36 -0.38
N LEU A 41 5.43 1.39 -0.44
CA LEU A 41 4.48 1.06 0.61
C LEU A 41 4.89 -0.21 1.32
N VAL A 42 4.95 -0.17 2.64
CA VAL A 42 5.13 -1.36 3.48
C VAL A 42 3.78 -1.81 3.99
N ILE A 43 3.34 -2.99 3.54
CA ILE A 43 2.00 -3.52 3.81
C ILE A 43 2.14 -4.89 4.46
N GLU A 44 1.47 -5.10 5.60
CA GLU A 44 1.51 -6.36 6.33
C GLU A 44 0.32 -7.28 5.98
N ASN A 45 0.54 -8.60 5.96
CA ASN A 45 -0.48 -9.62 5.76
C ASN A 45 -1.22 -9.53 4.41
N THR A 46 -0.55 -9.02 3.38
CA THR A 46 -1.06 -8.76 2.03
C THR A 46 -1.80 -9.97 1.46
N VAL A 47 -3.03 -9.73 0.99
CA VAL A 47 -3.78 -10.67 0.17
C VAL A 47 -3.89 -10.05 -1.21
N GLU A 48 -3.28 -10.71 -2.19
CA GLU A 48 -3.47 -10.38 -3.59
C GLU A 48 -4.81 -10.94 -4.05
N VAL A 49 -5.60 -10.09 -4.71
CA VAL A 49 -6.85 -10.47 -5.36
C VAL A 49 -6.65 -10.33 -6.86
N ASN A 50 -6.66 -11.45 -7.58
CA ASN A 50 -6.64 -11.51 -9.04
C ASN A 50 -7.93 -12.15 -9.54
N GLY A 51 -8.94 -11.34 -9.84
CA GLY A 51 -10.28 -11.83 -10.15
C GLY A 51 -10.94 -12.52 -8.95
N ASN A 52 -11.13 -13.83 -9.04
CA ASN A 52 -11.70 -14.65 -7.96
C ASN A 52 -10.65 -15.35 -7.08
N GLU A 53 -9.38 -15.31 -7.49
CA GLU A 53 -8.29 -15.96 -6.76
C GLU A 53 -7.75 -15.02 -5.68
N LYS A 54 -7.51 -15.56 -4.48
CA LYS A 54 -6.94 -14.86 -3.33
C LYS A 54 -5.68 -15.56 -2.88
N ASN A 55 -4.55 -14.85 -2.93
CA ASN A 55 -3.26 -15.37 -2.51
C ASN A 55 -2.76 -14.62 -1.28
N GLU A 56 -2.42 -15.34 -0.21
CA GLU A 56 -1.78 -14.76 0.97
C GLU A 56 -0.27 -14.64 0.73
N ILE A 57 0.24 -13.41 0.74
CA ILE A 57 1.65 -13.11 0.45
C ILE A 57 2.42 -12.75 1.72
N GLY A 58 1.74 -12.23 2.75
CA GLY A 58 2.38 -11.78 3.99
C GLY A 58 2.87 -10.33 3.90
N MET A 59 4.07 -10.03 4.38
CA MET A 59 4.61 -8.67 4.35
C MET A 59 5.22 -8.35 2.98
N VAL A 60 4.81 -7.24 2.36
CA VAL A 60 5.28 -6.84 1.03
C VAL A 60 5.67 -5.37 1.05
N VAL A 61 6.74 -5.05 0.30
CA VAL A 61 7.14 -3.69 -0.04
C VAL A 61 6.90 -3.50 -1.53
N ILE A 62 6.12 -2.47 -1.90
CA ILE A 62 5.64 -2.24 -3.27
C ILE A 62 5.86 -0.81 -3.69
#